data_AF-A0A949NTB6-F1
#
_entry.id   AF-A0A949NTB6-F1
#
_cell.length_a   1.000
_cell.length_b   1.000
_cell.length_c   1.000
_cell.angle_alpha   90.00
_cell.angle_beta   90.00
_cell.angle_gamma   90.00
#
_symmetry.space_group_name_H-M   'P 1'
#
loop_
_entity.id
_entity.type
_entity.pdbx_description
1 polymer ?
#
loop_
_entity_poly.entity_id
_entity_poly.type
_entity_poly.pdbx_seq_one_letter_code
_entity_poly.pdbx_strand_id
1 'polypeptide(L)'
;MLSPDHPDIASRHQQLRASIVAQGVEGWLSDIADEPSRESLIYLCKFAFFTGILTKSQISELLGADRAELKGLVRSWYDDHRRKGCGTC
;
A
#
# COMPACT_ATOMS: atom_id res chain seq x y z
N MET A 1 -0.77 -14.25 -0.98
CA MET A 1 -0.50 -12.95 -1.63
C MET A 1 -0.32 -13.07 -3.15
N LEU A 2 -0.65 -12.03 -3.92
CA LEU A 2 -0.52 -11.98 -5.39
C LEU A 2 0.91 -12.25 -5.88
N SER A 3 1.00 -12.93 -7.03
CA SER A 3 2.25 -13.13 -7.79
C SER A 3 2.79 -11.78 -8.32
N PRO A 4 4.11 -11.58 -8.44
CA PRO A 4 4.70 -10.38 -9.05
C PRO A 4 4.18 -10.07 -10.45
N ASP A 5 3.84 -11.10 -11.22
CA ASP A 5 3.40 -10.99 -12.62
C ASP A 5 1.87 -11.05 -12.78
N HIS A 6 1.13 -10.80 -11.70
CA HIS A 6 -0.33 -10.89 -11.75
C HIS A 6 -0.91 -9.80 -12.68
N PRO A 7 -1.77 -10.16 -13.65
CA PRO A 7 -2.22 -9.23 -14.70
C PRO A 7 -2.95 -7.99 -14.14
N ASP A 8 -3.63 -8.14 -13.01
CA ASP A 8 -4.38 -7.03 -12.39
C ASP A 8 -3.52 -6.04 -11.60
N ILE A 9 -2.19 -6.22 -11.46
CA ILE A 9 -1.38 -5.31 -10.62
C ILE A 9 -1.49 -3.87 -11.10
N ALA A 10 -1.37 -3.65 -12.40
CA ALA A 10 -1.41 -2.31 -12.97
C ALA A 10 -2.76 -1.63 -12.72
N SER A 11 -3.86 -2.35 -12.93
CA SER A 11 -5.21 -1.80 -12.75
C SER A 11 -5.53 -1.54 -11.27
N ARG A 12 -5.21 -2.48 -10.37
CA ARG A 12 -5.40 -2.32 -8.91
C ARG A 12 -4.56 -1.16 -8.37
N HIS A 13 -3.32 -1.04 -8.83
CA HIS A 13 -2.42 0.05 -8.48
C HIS A 13 -3.01 1.41 -8.89
N GLN A 14 -3.42 1.55 -10.16
CA GLN A 14 -3.99 2.79 -10.67
C GLN A 14 -5.27 3.19 -9.92
N GLN A 15 -6.16 2.23 -9.64
CA GLN A 15 -7.40 2.48 -8.89
C GLN A 15 -7.10 2.95 -7.46
N LEU A 16 -6.17 2.30 -6.77
CA LEU A 16 -5.81 2.68 -5.41
C LEU A 16 -5.12 4.05 -5.38
N ARG A 17 -4.23 4.33 -6.34
CA ARG A 17 -3.58 5.64 -6.45
C ARG A 17 -4.61 6.75 -6.71
N ALA A 18 -5.61 6.51 -7.55
CA ALA A 18 -6.70 7.46 -7.78
C ALA A 18 -7.50 7.75 -6.49
N SER A 19 -7.79 6.71 -5.68
CA SER A 19 -8.42 6.88 -4.37
C SER A 19 -7.58 7.71 -3.41
N ILE A 20 -6.25 7.54 -3.43
CA ILE A 20 -5.32 8.32 -2.60
C ILE A 20 -5.30 9.78 -3.03
N VAL A 21 -5.20 10.06 -4.34
CA VAL A 21 -5.26 11.41 -4.89
C VAL A 21 -6.58 12.10 -4.57
N ALA A 22 -7.70 11.37 -4.64
CA ALA A 22 -9.01 11.90 -4.28
C ALA A 22 -9.12 12.33 -2.80
N GLN A 23 -8.23 11.83 -1.93
CA GLN A 23 -8.14 12.22 -0.52
C GLN A 23 -7.13 13.35 -0.27
N GLY A 24 -6.39 13.80 -1.29
CA GLY A 24 -5.45 14.93 -1.20
C GLY A 24 -4.19 14.65 -0.38
N VAL A 25 -3.80 13.39 -0.22
CA VAL A 25 -2.64 12.96 0.57
C VAL A 25 -1.51 12.36 -0.29
N GLU A 26 -1.60 12.50 -1.61
CA GLU A 26 -0.62 11.98 -2.56
C GLU A 26 0.78 12.60 -2.38
N GLY A 27 0.87 13.81 -1.84
CA GLY A 27 2.15 14.47 -1.53
C GLY A 27 2.98 13.78 -0.45
N TRP A 28 2.42 12.78 0.24
CA TRP A 28 3.14 11.95 1.22
C TRP A 28 3.60 10.61 0.65
N LEU A 29 3.28 10.33 -0.61
CA LEU A 29 3.76 9.12 -1.28
C LEU A 29 5.26 9.25 -1.58
N SER A 30 5.95 8.13 -1.44
CA SER A 30 7.34 7.96 -1.90
C SER A 30 7.36 7.58 -3.37
N ASP A 31 8.46 7.89 -4.07
CA ASP A 31 8.72 7.56 -5.48
C ASP A 31 8.46 6.10 -5.85
N ILE A 32 8.56 5.17 -4.88
CA ILE A 32 8.19 3.76 -5.05
C ILE A 32 6.74 3.58 -5.54
N ALA A 33 5.86 4.56 -5.29
CA ALA A 33 4.47 4.56 -5.68
C ALA A 33 4.25 4.79 -7.19
N ASP A 34 5.24 5.29 -7.93
CA ASP A 34 5.04 5.82 -9.28
C ASP A 34 4.84 4.75 -10.34
N GLU A 35 5.62 3.67 -10.26
CA GLU A 35 5.53 2.58 -11.22
C GLU A 35 4.64 1.44 -10.72
N PRO A 36 3.66 0.98 -11.52
CA PRO A 36 2.83 -0.15 -11.14
C PRO A 36 3.67 -1.44 -11.04
N SER A 37 3.87 -1.89 -9.81
CA SER A 37 4.53 -3.14 -9.48
C SER A 37 3.86 -3.75 -8.26
N ARG A 38 4.13 -5.04 -7.98
CA ARG A 38 3.65 -5.66 -6.75
C ARG A 38 4.13 -4.90 -5.51
N GLU A 39 5.39 -4.45 -5.52
CA GLU A 39 5.99 -3.72 -4.40
C GLU A 39 5.31 -2.35 -4.20
N SER A 40 5.12 -1.61 -5.28
CA SER A 40 4.39 -0.34 -5.25
C SER A 40 2.94 -0.53 -4.77
N LEU A 41 2.24 -1.56 -5.27
CA LEU A 41 0.87 -1.86 -4.81
C LEU A 41 0.83 -2.21 -3.32
N ILE A 42 1.80 -2.97 -2.82
CA ILE A 42 1.95 -3.26 -1.39
C ILE A 42 2.19 -1.96 -0.59
N TYR A 43 3.06 -1.08 -1.10
CA TYR A 43 3.31 0.23 -0.51
C TYR A 43 2.04 1.07 -0.42
N LEU A 44 1.29 1.19 -1.51
CA LEU A 44 0.02 1.92 -1.55
C LEU A 44 -1.02 1.32 -0.59
N CYS A 45 -1.13 -0.02 -0.51
CA CYS A 45 -2.03 -0.70 0.43
C CYS A 45 -1.67 -0.39 1.88
N LYS A 46 -0.37 -0.40 2.22
CA LYS A 46 0.09 0.01 3.56
C LYS A 46 -0.28 1.47 3.80
N PHE A 47 0.16 2.38 2.94
CA PHE A 47 -0.11 3.82 3.07
C PHE A 47 -1.61 4.10 3.27
N ALA A 48 -2.46 3.55 2.40
CA ALA A 48 -3.91 3.72 2.43
C ALA A 48 -4.55 3.18 3.72
N PHE A 49 -3.97 2.14 4.33
CA PHE A 49 -4.41 1.66 5.64
C PHE A 49 -4.09 2.67 6.75
N PHE A 50 -2.89 3.27 6.73
CA PHE A 50 -2.47 4.23 7.75
C PHE A 50 -3.15 5.58 7.63
N THR A 51 -3.56 5.98 6.42
CA THR A 51 -4.36 7.17 6.19
C THR A 51 -5.86 6.92 6.33
N GLY A 52 -6.28 5.70 6.68
CA GLY A 52 -7.69 5.34 6.91
C GLY A 52 -8.54 5.20 5.65
N ILE A 53 -7.91 5.15 4.47
CA ILE A 53 -8.57 4.96 3.17
C ILE A 53 -9.02 3.51 2.98
N LEU A 54 -8.21 2.55 3.43
CA LEU A 54 -8.50 1.12 3.34
C LEU A 54 -8.61 0.46 4.71
N THR A 55 -9.44 -0.58 4.76
CA THR A 55 -9.51 -1.55 5.85
C THR A 55 -8.63 -2.78 5.57
N LYS A 56 -8.36 -3.59 6.59
CA LYS A 56 -7.58 -4.83 6.43
C LYS A 56 -8.23 -5.84 5.46
N SER A 57 -9.56 -5.91 5.42
CA SER A 57 -10.28 -6.80 4.50
C SER A 57 -10.10 -6.35 3.05
N GLN A 58 -10.18 -5.05 2.77
CA GLN A 58 -9.94 -4.52 1.43
C GLN A 58 -8.49 -4.77 0.97
N ILE A 59 -7.51 -4.69 1.87
CA ILE A 59 -6.12 -5.07 1.56
C ILE A 59 -6.03 -6.57 1.22
N SER A 60 -6.76 -7.43 1.94
CA SER A 60 -6.83 -8.87 1.66
C SER A 60 -7.33 -9.13 0.25
N GLU A 61 -8.40 -8.45 -0.15
CA GLU A 61 -9.01 -8.57 -1.49
C GLU A 61 -8.07 -8.05 -2.58
N LEU A 62 -7.44 -6.89 -2.36
CA LEU A 62 -6.51 -6.27 -3.30
C LEU A 62 -5.23 -7.09 -3.50
N LEU A 63 -4.69 -7.69 -2.43
CA LEU A 63 -3.42 -8.40 -2.47
C LEU A 63 -3.56 -9.93 -2.46
N GLY A 64 -4.78 -10.47 -2.42
CA GLY A 64 -5.00 -11.91 -2.19
C GLY A 64 -4.22 -12.41 -0.96
N ALA A 65 -4.18 -11.58 0.09
CA ALA A 65 -3.33 -11.80 1.26
C ALA A 65 -4.11 -12.51 2.36
N ASP A 66 -3.51 -13.54 2.95
CA ASP A 66 -4.08 -14.23 4.10
C ASP A 66 -3.91 -13.43 5.40
N ARG A 67 -4.48 -13.94 6.50
CA ARG A 67 -4.44 -13.27 7.80
C ARG A 67 -3.02 -13.07 8.35
N ALA A 68 -2.11 -14.01 8.12
CA ALA A 68 -0.73 -13.93 8.59
C ALA A 68 0.05 -12.89 7.77
N GLU A 69 -0.12 -12.90 6.44
CA GLU A 69 0.44 -11.92 5.52
C GLU A 69 -0.02 -10.50 5.85
N LEU A 70 -1.32 -10.29 6.09
CA LEU A 70 -1.88 -8.99 6.49
C LEU A 70 -1.29 -8.47 7.80
N LYS A 71 -1.14 -9.34 8.80
CA LYS A 71 -0.53 -8.97 10.08
C LYS A 71 0.92 -8.55 9.89
N GLY A 72 1.68 -9.26 9.05
CA GLY A 72 3.04 -8.92 8.68
C GLY A 72 3.14 -7.57 7.97
N LEU A 73 2.27 -7.32 6.99
CA LEU A 73 2.22 -6.08 6.22
C LEU A 73 2.00 -4.86 7.11
N VAL A 74 0.97 -4.89 7.96
CA VAL A 74 0.64 -3.78 8.86
C VAL A 74 1.78 -3.52 9.85
N ARG A 75 2.42 -4.57 10.39
CA ARG A 75 3.57 -4.40 11.28
C ARG A 75 4.76 -3.77 10.56
N SER A 76 5.05 -4.23 9.34
CA SER A 76 6.23 -3.79 8.61
C SER A 76 6.22 -2.30 8.26
N TRP A 77 5.06 -1.68 8.07
CA TRP A 77 5.01 -0.23 7.83
C TRP A 77 5.49 0.59 9.03
N TYR A 78 5.13 0.21 10.25
CA TYR A 78 5.66 0.87 11.45
C TYR A 78 7.18 0.73 11.50
N ASP A 79 7.71 -0.45 11.15
CA ASP A 79 9.15 -0.70 11.10
C ASP A 79 9.84 0.07 9.95
N ASP A 80 9.15 0.28 8.83
CA ASP A 80 9.62 1.04 7.67
C ASP A 80 9.67 2.55 7.97
N HIS A 81 8.62 3.11 8.58
CA HIS A 81 8.59 4.50 9.05
C HIS A 81 9.60 4.76 10.16
N ARG A 82 9.72 3.85 11.14
CA ARG A 82 10.68 3.99 12.24
C ARG A 82 12.12 3.98 11.73
N ARG A 83 12.43 3.20 10.68
CA ARG A 83 13.77 3.15 10.09
C ARG A 83 14.10 4.37 9.23
N LYS A 84 13.13 4.90 8.48
CA LYS A 84 13.32 6.05 7.59
C LYS A 84 13.17 7.41 8.30
N GLY A 85 12.69 7.39 9.55
CA GLY A 85 12.23 8.59 10.25
C GLY A 85 10.83 8.95 9.75
N CYS A 86 9.90 9.23 10.66
CA CYS A 86 8.75 10.03 10.27
C CYS A 86 9.33 11.41 9.95
N GLY A 87 9.09 11.98 8.77
CA GLY A 87 9.54 13.34 8.43
C GLY A 87 8.88 14.45 9.29
N THR A 88 8.55 14.15 10.54
CA THR A 88 7.86 14.94 11.54
C THR A 88 8.59 14.98 12.89
N CYS A 89 9.86 14.55 12.96
CA CYS A 89 10.73 14.78 14.12
C CYS A 89 12.03 15.47 13.73
#